data_AF-A0A7J7HUG7-F1
#
_entry.id   AF-A0A7J7HUG7-F1
#
_cell.length_a   1.000
_cell.length_b   1.000
_cell.length_c   1.000
_cell.angle_alpha   90.00
_cell.angle_beta   90.00
_cell.angle_gamma   90.00
#
_symmetry.space_group_name_H-M   'P 1'
#
loop_
_entity.id
_entity.type
_entity.pdbx_description
1 polymer ?
#
loop_
_entity_poly.entity_id
_entity_poly.type
_entity_poly.pdbx_seq_one_letter_code
_entity_poly.pdbx_strand_id
1 'polypeptide(L)'
;MSYCRALVQKSPYLNARLSDICISTSAAPTYLPAYNFKNQDSEGNVKEFNLIDGGVAANNPALVAISQVTKQIFHENPDFFPIKPMDYGRFLVISIGTGSAKVEKKYNAKMAAKWSVLGWLLHGSSTPLVDEDTLTGTDASVDVSTKENLEKLVKIGESVLKKPISKVNLEINLSKPIENGGTNEDALKK
;
A
#
# COMPACT_ATOMS: atom_id res chain seq x y z
N MET A 1 -2.41 -18.24 -6.76
CA MET A 1 -2.78 -18.64 -5.37
C MET A 1 -1.73 -19.52 -4.66
N SER A 2 -0.77 -20.18 -5.33
CA SER A 2 0.20 -21.07 -4.66
C SER A 2 1.01 -20.44 -3.51
N TYR A 3 1.44 -19.19 -3.67
CA TYR A 3 2.28 -18.49 -2.68
C TYR A 3 1.75 -18.57 -1.22
N CYS A 4 0.48 -18.23 -0.98
CA CYS A 4 -0.08 -18.22 0.37
C CYS A 4 -0.13 -19.64 0.98
N ARG A 5 -0.30 -20.67 0.14
CA ARG A 5 -0.30 -22.07 0.57
C ARG A 5 1.06 -22.49 1.14
N ALA A 6 2.16 -22.09 0.50
CA ALA A 6 3.51 -22.41 0.97
C ALA A 6 3.86 -21.75 2.32
N LEU A 7 3.33 -20.55 2.59
CA LEU A 7 3.45 -19.94 3.91
C LEU A 7 2.58 -20.63 4.96
N VAL A 8 1.31 -20.91 4.64
CA VAL A 8 0.39 -21.62 5.55
C VAL A 8 0.94 -23.01 5.92
N GLN A 9 1.58 -23.73 5.00
CA GLN A 9 2.25 -25.00 5.31
C GLN A 9 3.37 -24.86 6.35
N LYS A 10 4.14 -23.77 6.32
CA LYS A 10 5.24 -23.51 7.28
C LYS A 10 4.77 -22.88 8.60
N SER A 11 3.60 -22.28 8.63
CA SER A 11 3.03 -21.64 9.82
C SER A 11 1.49 -21.69 9.76
N PRO A 12 0.88 -22.84 10.05
CA PRO A 12 -0.56 -23.08 9.87
C PRO A 12 -1.46 -22.08 10.61
N TYR A 13 -1.01 -21.58 11.76
CA TYR A 13 -1.71 -20.54 12.53
C TYR A 13 -1.87 -19.19 11.79
N LEU A 14 -1.16 -18.95 10.68
CA LEU A 14 -1.36 -17.79 9.81
C LEU A 14 -2.53 -17.93 8.83
N ASN A 15 -3.16 -19.11 8.74
CA ASN A 15 -4.34 -19.35 7.91
C ASN A 15 -5.62 -18.78 8.56
N ALA A 16 -5.64 -17.47 8.83
CA ALA A 16 -6.76 -16.77 9.43
C ALA A 16 -7.92 -16.58 8.42
N ARG A 17 -9.10 -16.19 8.92
CA ARG A 17 -10.22 -15.84 8.03
C ARG A 17 -9.86 -14.57 7.25
N LEU A 18 -10.30 -14.51 5.99
CA LEU A 18 -10.09 -13.33 5.15
C LEU A 18 -10.73 -12.07 5.77
N SER A 19 -11.88 -12.20 6.44
CA SER A 19 -12.51 -11.12 7.20
C SER A 19 -11.56 -10.51 8.24
N ASP A 20 -10.88 -11.35 8.99
CA ASP A 20 -10.07 -10.97 10.14
C ASP A 20 -8.81 -10.26 9.66
N ILE A 21 -8.23 -10.74 8.55
CA ILE A 21 -7.12 -10.11 7.84
C ILE A 21 -7.54 -8.74 7.27
N CYS A 22 -8.70 -8.65 6.61
CA CYS A 22 -9.22 -7.41 6.03
C CYS A 22 -9.53 -6.35 7.09
N ILE A 23 -10.17 -6.71 8.20
CA ILE A 23 -10.43 -5.77 9.30
C ILE A 23 -9.11 -5.32 9.94
N SER A 24 -8.19 -6.26 10.18
CA SER A 24 -6.87 -5.94 10.75
C SER A 24 -6.08 -4.95 9.89
N THR A 25 -5.96 -5.22 8.59
CA THR A 25 -5.11 -4.40 7.70
C THR A 25 -5.67 -3.01 7.42
N SER A 26 -6.94 -2.75 7.77
CA SER A 26 -7.61 -1.45 7.64
C SER A 26 -7.89 -0.77 8.98
N ALA A 27 -7.41 -1.32 10.10
CA ALA A 27 -7.65 -0.79 11.46
C ALA A 27 -6.77 0.43 11.76
N ALA A 28 -6.97 1.52 11.01
CA ALA A 28 -6.16 2.73 11.03
C ALA A 28 -6.19 3.42 12.40
N PRO A 29 -5.05 3.62 13.09
CA PRO A 29 -5.01 4.37 14.33
C PRO A 29 -5.67 5.75 14.18
N THR A 30 -6.36 6.21 15.22
CA THR A 30 -7.23 7.41 15.25
C THR A 30 -8.55 7.33 14.47
N TYR A 31 -8.70 6.41 13.51
CA TYR A 31 -9.96 6.19 12.78
C TYR A 31 -10.74 4.98 13.31
N LEU A 32 -10.05 3.87 13.59
CA LEU A 32 -10.65 2.58 13.96
C LEU A 32 -9.92 1.96 15.17
N PRO A 33 -10.61 1.15 15.99
CA PRO A 33 -9.99 0.42 17.08
C PRO A 33 -9.06 -0.68 16.54
N ALA A 34 -8.00 -1.00 17.30
CA ALA A 34 -7.18 -2.17 17.03
C ALA A 34 -8.03 -3.46 17.05
N TYR A 35 -7.71 -4.41 16.17
CA TYR A 35 -8.48 -5.63 16.01
C TYR A 35 -7.82 -6.82 16.70
N ASN A 36 -8.59 -7.51 17.54
CA ASN A 36 -8.18 -8.73 18.22
C ASN A 36 -8.97 -9.93 17.66
N PHE A 37 -8.27 -11.03 17.37
CA PHE A 37 -8.89 -12.30 17.05
C PHE A 37 -7.99 -13.48 17.43
N LYS A 38 -8.56 -14.68 17.41
CA LYS A 38 -7.84 -15.94 17.64
C LYS A 38 -7.97 -16.82 16.41
N ASN A 39 -6.86 -17.42 15.99
CA ASN A 39 -6.85 -18.46 14.98
C ASN A 39 -6.35 -19.78 15.58
N GLN A 40 -6.81 -20.90 15.03
CA GLN A 40 -6.42 -22.23 15.47
C GLN A 40 -5.83 -22.99 14.28
N ASP A 41 -4.73 -23.69 14.50
CA ASP A 41 -4.16 -24.58 13.49
C ASP A 41 -4.81 -25.97 13.45
N SER A 42 -4.35 -26.80 12.51
CA SER A 42 -4.78 -28.19 12.33
C SER A 42 -4.43 -29.12 13.49
N GLU A 43 -3.53 -28.73 14.39
CA GLU A 43 -3.13 -29.50 15.58
C GLU A 43 -3.93 -29.07 16.83
N GLY A 44 -4.68 -27.98 16.74
CA GLY A 44 -5.47 -27.42 17.84
C GLY A 44 -4.79 -26.29 18.60
N ASN A 45 -3.58 -25.87 18.20
CA ASN A 45 -2.89 -24.77 18.86
C ASN A 45 -3.58 -23.44 18.52
N VAL A 46 -3.96 -22.68 19.56
CA VAL A 46 -4.60 -21.37 19.40
C VAL A 46 -3.55 -20.27 19.47
N LYS A 47 -3.52 -19.41 18.44
CA LYS A 47 -2.72 -18.19 18.36
C LYS A 47 -3.64 -16.98 18.46
N GLU A 48 -3.33 -16.08 19.39
CA GLU A 48 -4.01 -14.78 19.51
C GLU A 48 -3.26 -13.71 18.72
N PHE A 49 -4.00 -12.84 18.06
CA PHE A 49 -3.51 -11.74 17.23
C PHE A 49 -4.10 -10.42 17.72
N ASN A 50 -3.25 -9.40 17.81
CA ASN A 50 -3.63 -8.03 18.17
C ASN A 50 -3.01 -7.13 17.10
N LEU A 51 -3.81 -6.68 16.13
CA LEU A 51 -3.35 -6.04 14.90
C LEU A 51 -3.95 -4.65 14.71
N ILE A 52 -3.23 -3.83 13.96
CA ILE A 52 -3.60 -2.50 13.46
C ILE A 52 -3.30 -2.43 11.96
N ASP A 53 -3.67 -1.33 11.33
CA ASP A 53 -3.52 -1.09 9.90
C ASP A 53 -2.12 -1.42 9.34
N GLY A 54 -2.11 -2.04 8.15
CA GLY A 54 -0.89 -2.40 7.45
C GLY A 54 -0.04 -1.20 7.05
N GLY A 55 -0.64 -0.03 6.84
CA GLY A 55 0.03 1.21 6.48
C GLY A 55 1.01 1.73 7.55
N VAL A 56 0.80 1.35 8.83
CA VAL A 56 1.75 1.64 9.93
C VAL A 56 3.06 0.86 9.75
N ALA A 57 3.02 -0.31 9.12
CA ALA A 57 4.21 -1.12 8.82
C ALA A 57 4.76 -0.85 7.40
N ALA A 58 3.88 -0.69 6.40
CA ALA A 58 4.24 -0.36 5.03
C ALA A 58 3.04 0.25 4.26
N ASN A 59 2.99 1.58 4.17
CA ASN A 59 1.97 2.31 3.38
C ASN A 59 1.99 1.94 1.89
N ASN A 60 3.18 1.60 1.35
CA ASN A 60 3.32 0.98 0.04
C ASN A 60 3.91 -0.44 0.17
N PRO A 61 3.07 -1.50 0.08
CA PRO A 61 3.51 -2.89 0.28
C PRO A 61 4.26 -3.49 -0.93
N ALA A 62 4.49 -2.75 -2.03
CA ALA A 62 5.11 -3.30 -3.23
C ALA A 62 6.50 -3.91 -2.97
N LEU A 63 7.36 -3.24 -2.20
CA LEU A 63 8.68 -3.77 -1.86
C LEU A 63 8.61 -4.96 -0.89
N VAL A 64 7.60 -4.99 -0.01
CA VAL A 64 7.33 -6.13 0.87
C VAL A 64 6.95 -7.36 0.03
N ALA A 65 6.08 -7.18 -0.97
CA ALA A 65 5.70 -8.24 -1.91
C ALA A 65 6.89 -8.76 -2.74
N ILE A 66 7.72 -7.86 -3.31
CA ILE A 66 8.93 -8.24 -4.06
C ILE A 66 9.91 -9.02 -3.19
N SER A 67 10.20 -8.51 -1.98
CA SER A 67 11.13 -9.15 -1.03
C SER A 67 10.65 -10.56 -0.66
N GLN A 68 9.34 -10.72 -0.50
CA GLN A 68 8.74 -11.96 -0.08
C GLN A 68 8.61 -12.99 -1.23
N VAL A 69 8.39 -12.56 -2.47
CA VAL A 69 8.53 -13.41 -3.67
C VAL A 69 9.99 -13.83 -3.86
N THR A 70 10.93 -12.90 -3.72
CA THR A 70 12.38 -13.19 -3.77
C THR A 70 12.78 -14.22 -2.72
N LYS A 71 12.19 -14.17 -1.51
CA LYS A 71 12.37 -15.20 -0.48
C LYS A 71 11.86 -16.58 -0.92
N GLN A 72 10.76 -16.69 -1.67
CA GLN A 72 10.28 -17.99 -2.16
C GLN A 72 11.21 -18.58 -3.22
N ILE A 73 11.68 -17.75 -4.15
CA ILE A 73 12.67 -18.13 -5.18
C ILE A 73 13.97 -18.61 -4.51
N PHE A 74 14.45 -17.90 -3.49
CA PHE A 74 15.65 -18.29 -2.73
C PHE A 74 15.50 -19.64 -2.01
N HIS A 75 14.28 -20.03 -1.63
CA HIS A 75 13.98 -21.34 -1.05
C HIS A 75 13.55 -22.38 -2.12
N GLU A 76 13.87 -22.13 -3.39
CA GLU A 76 13.62 -23.04 -4.52
C GLU A 76 12.15 -23.53 -4.61
N ASN A 77 11.20 -22.66 -4.27
CA ASN A 77 9.79 -23.00 -4.32
C ASN A 77 9.37 -23.29 -5.79
N PRO A 78 8.89 -24.51 -6.11
CA PRO A 78 8.61 -24.95 -7.49
C PRO A 78 7.46 -24.19 -8.17
N ASP A 79 6.64 -23.47 -7.41
CA ASP A 79 5.60 -22.59 -7.95
C ASP A 79 6.15 -21.30 -8.61
N PHE A 80 7.45 -21.03 -8.46
CA PHE A 80 8.13 -19.87 -9.02
C PHE A 80 9.21 -20.31 -10.03
N PHE A 81 9.34 -19.56 -11.13
CA PHE A 81 10.41 -19.81 -12.08
C PHE A 81 11.79 -19.66 -11.43
N PRO A 82 12.75 -20.55 -11.73
CA PRO A 82 14.11 -20.42 -11.21
C PRO A 82 14.78 -19.18 -11.81
N ILE A 83 14.84 -18.13 -10.99
CA ILE A 83 15.60 -16.91 -11.27
C ILE A 83 16.71 -16.78 -10.24
N LYS A 84 17.83 -16.17 -10.62
CA LYS A 84 18.88 -15.89 -9.63
C LYS A 84 18.28 -14.93 -8.59
N PRO A 85 18.48 -15.14 -7.28
CA PRO A 85 18.13 -14.13 -6.29
C PRO A 85 18.71 -12.78 -6.70
N MET A 86 17.92 -11.71 -6.58
CA MET A 86 18.24 -10.34 -7.06
C MET A 86 18.22 -10.12 -8.60
N ASP A 87 17.82 -11.10 -9.43
CA ASP A 87 17.56 -10.93 -10.88
C ASP A 87 16.23 -10.17 -11.12
N TYR A 88 16.16 -8.93 -10.65
CA TYR A 88 14.93 -8.14 -10.67
C TYR A 88 14.44 -7.80 -12.09
N GLY A 89 15.30 -7.91 -13.10
CA GLY A 89 14.96 -7.68 -14.51
C GLY A 89 13.92 -8.66 -15.08
N ARG A 90 13.57 -9.72 -14.34
CA ARG A 90 12.52 -10.69 -14.72
C ARG A 90 11.22 -10.57 -13.93
N PHE A 91 11.07 -9.58 -13.05
CA PHE A 91 9.77 -9.28 -12.44
C PHE A 91 8.99 -8.25 -13.26
N LEU A 92 7.74 -8.58 -13.58
CA LEU A 92 6.72 -7.60 -13.89
C LEU A 92 6.00 -7.23 -12.59
N VAL A 93 6.08 -5.95 -12.19
CA VAL A 93 5.45 -5.45 -10.96
C VAL A 93 4.47 -4.34 -11.31
N ILE A 94 3.23 -4.49 -10.86
CA ILE A 94 2.20 -3.45 -10.91
C ILE A 94 1.95 -3.00 -9.47
N SER A 95 2.32 -1.75 -9.16
CA SER A 95 2.04 -1.09 -7.88
C SER A 95 1.01 0.00 -8.12
N ILE A 96 -0.13 -0.07 -7.46
CA ILE A 96 -1.24 0.88 -7.61
C ILE A 96 -1.38 1.67 -6.31
N GLY A 97 -1.10 2.97 -6.35
CA GLY A 97 -1.36 3.89 -5.24
C GLY A 97 -2.78 4.43 -5.28
N THR A 98 -3.31 4.83 -4.12
CA THR A 98 -4.63 5.45 -3.95
C THR A 98 -4.70 6.93 -4.35
N GLY A 99 -3.59 7.48 -4.87
CA GLY A 99 -3.31 8.91 -4.72
C GLY A 99 -3.02 9.27 -3.27
N SER A 100 -2.85 10.57 -2.99
CA SER A 100 -2.15 11.06 -1.79
C SER A 100 -2.53 12.56 -1.54
N ALA A 101 -1.71 13.48 -0.99
CA ALA A 101 -2.05 14.94 -0.84
C ALA A 101 -1.23 15.94 -1.72
N LYS A 102 -1.83 16.86 -2.51
CA LYS A 102 -1.05 17.90 -3.24
C LYS A 102 -0.36 18.82 -2.23
N VAL A 103 0.94 19.00 -2.39
CA VAL A 103 1.76 19.87 -1.53
C VAL A 103 1.56 21.35 -1.83
N GLU A 104 0.39 21.89 -1.50
CA GLU A 104 0.25 23.33 -1.27
C GLU A 104 0.75 23.68 0.14
N LYS A 105 2.08 23.53 0.34
CA LYS A 105 2.83 23.94 1.55
C LYS A 105 2.10 23.67 2.89
N LYS A 106 1.48 22.48 3.00
CA LYS A 106 0.57 22.08 4.09
C LYS A 106 1.12 22.45 5.47
N TYR A 107 2.39 22.12 5.70
CA TYR A 107 3.16 22.46 6.90
C TYR A 107 4.59 22.90 6.53
N ASN A 108 5.28 23.56 7.46
CA ASN A 108 6.71 23.87 7.33
C ASN A 108 7.43 23.69 8.67
N ALA A 109 8.76 23.65 8.66
CA ALA A 109 9.57 23.39 9.84
C ALA A 109 9.29 24.33 11.03
N LYS A 110 8.95 25.61 10.79
CA LYS A 110 8.60 26.57 11.87
C LYS A 110 7.23 26.30 12.51
N MET A 111 6.33 25.63 11.78
CA MET A 111 5.04 25.15 12.30
C MET A 111 5.25 23.85 13.07
N ALA A 112 5.92 22.86 12.45
CA ALA A 112 6.17 21.55 13.05
C ALA A 112 7.04 21.61 14.33
N ALA A 113 7.96 22.57 14.42
CA ALA A 113 8.74 22.82 15.65
C ALA A 113 7.89 23.25 16.86
N LYS A 114 6.60 23.57 16.67
CA LYS A 114 5.64 23.87 17.75
C LYS A 114 4.67 22.72 18.04
N TRP A 115 4.79 21.60 17.34
CA TRP A 115 3.88 20.46 17.51
C TRP A 115 4.24 19.64 18.75
N SER A 116 3.23 19.40 19.59
CA SER A 116 3.25 18.31 20.56
C SER A 116 2.93 16.97 19.87
N VAL A 117 2.93 15.86 20.62
CA VAL A 117 2.56 14.52 20.11
C VAL A 117 1.25 14.54 19.33
N LEU A 118 0.24 15.28 19.80
CA LEU A 118 -1.04 15.42 19.10
C LEU A 118 -0.91 16.14 17.75
N GLY A 119 -0.04 17.15 17.63
CA GLY A 119 0.19 17.86 16.37
C GLY A 119 0.94 17.03 15.32
N TRP A 120 1.81 16.10 15.76
CA TRP A 120 2.42 15.11 14.87
C TRP A 120 1.42 14.04 14.43
N LEU A 121 0.50 13.64 15.30
CA LEU A 121 -0.51 12.62 15.01
C LEU A 121 -1.67 13.16 14.16
N LEU A 122 -2.17 14.36 14.46
CA LEU A 122 -3.35 14.99 13.88
C LEU A 122 -3.11 16.50 13.70
N HIS A 123 -3.12 17.00 12.45
CA HIS A 123 -3.00 18.45 12.20
C HIS A 123 -3.98 18.95 11.14
N GLY A 124 -5.17 19.33 11.59
CA GLY A 124 -6.31 19.60 10.71
C GLY A 124 -6.98 18.27 10.33
N SER A 125 -7.30 18.10 9.05
CA SER A 125 -7.91 16.87 8.51
C SER A 125 -6.86 15.92 7.90
N SER A 126 -5.74 15.70 8.58
CA SER A 126 -4.58 14.97 8.05
C SER A 126 -3.70 14.41 9.16
N THR A 127 -2.89 13.39 8.82
CA THR A 127 -2.07 12.61 9.75
C THR A 127 -0.60 12.71 9.35
N PRO A 128 0.14 13.75 9.81
CA PRO A 128 1.47 14.10 9.28
C PRO A 128 2.56 13.04 9.36
N LEU A 129 2.38 11.99 10.17
CA LEU A 129 3.31 10.86 10.29
C LEU A 129 3.15 9.79 9.18
N VAL A 130 2.04 9.80 8.42
CA VAL A 130 1.72 8.77 7.42
C VAL A 130 1.21 9.33 6.07
N ASP A 131 1.01 10.64 5.94
CA ASP A 131 0.70 11.31 4.67
C ASP A 131 1.84 11.16 3.63
N GLU A 132 1.50 10.89 2.37
CA GLU A 132 2.35 11.02 1.17
C GLU A 132 1.55 11.83 0.10
N ASP A 133 2.13 12.29 -1.02
CA ASP A 133 1.65 13.52 -1.72
C ASP A 133 1.15 13.46 -3.21
N THR A 134 -0.17 13.70 -3.53
CA THR A 134 -0.74 14.07 -4.89
C THR A 134 -2.19 14.65 -5.06
N LEU A 135 -3.19 14.52 -4.15
CA LEU A 135 -4.64 14.91 -4.33
C LEU A 135 -5.11 16.14 -3.49
N THR A 136 -6.24 16.77 -3.83
CA THR A 136 -6.72 18.01 -3.16
C THR A 136 -8.06 17.89 -2.44
N GLY A 137 -8.18 18.51 -1.27
CA GLY A 137 -9.46 18.73 -0.58
C GLY A 137 -10.05 17.47 0.05
N THR A 138 -11.38 17.32 -0.02
CA THR A 138 -12.11 16.11 0.43
C THR A 138 -11.61 14.84 -0.23
N ASP A 139 -11.14 14.97 -1.47
CA ASP A 139 -10.69 13.88 -2.31
C ASP A 139 -9.37 13.27 -1.80
N ALA A 140 -8.69 13.94 -0.84
CA ALA A 140 -7.48 13.48 -0.14
C ALA A 140 -7.75 12.95 1.28
N SER A 141 -9.00 12.92 1.74
CA SER A 141 -9.37 12.29 3.02
C SER A 141 -9.67 10.81 2.81
N VAL A 142 -9.27 9.99 3.79
CA VAL A 142 -9.44 8.53 3.78
C VAL A 142 -10.81 8.06 4.31
N ASP A 143 -11.61 8.99 4.86
CA ASP A 143 -12.86 8.73 5.58
C ASP A 143 -14.12 9.35 4.96
N VAL A 144 -13.98 10.28 4.00
CA VAL A 144 -15.13 10.91 3.30
C VAL A 144 -15.71 9.98 2.22
N SER A 145 -16.74 9.23 2.61
CA SER A 145 -17.44 8.23 1.78
C SER A 145 -18.73 8.73 1.11
N THR A 146 -18.89 10.06 0.92
CA THR A 146 -20.08 10.59 0.24
C THR A 146 -20.13 10.18 -1.23
N LYS A 147 -21.34 10.04 -1.78
CA LYS A 147 -21.54 9.63 -3.18
C LYS A 147 -20.81 10.54 -4.16
N GLU A 148 -20.84 11.85 -3.90
CA GLU A 148 -20.18 12.87 -4.72
C GLU A 148 -18.65 12.71 -4.69
N ASN A 149 -18.07 12.29 -3.55
CA ASN A 149 -16.64 12.04 -3.44
C ASN A 149 -16.25 10.77 -4.21
N LEU A 150 -17.02 9.69 -4.05
CA LEU A 150 -16.78 8.43 -4.77
C LEU A 150 -16.89 8.61 -6.30
N GLU A 151 -17.88 9.36 -6.79
CA GLU A 151 -18.01 9.68 -8.22
C GLU A 151 -16.86 10.55 -8.75
N LYS A 152 -16.27 11.43 -7.93
CA LYS A 152 -15.04 12.15 -8.31
C LYS A 152 -13.84 11.22 -8.36
N LEU A 153 -13.66 10.33 -7.39
CA LEU A 153 -12.53 9.39 -7.35
C LEU A 153 -12.51 8.47 -8.57
N VAL A 154 -13.68 8.01 -9.05
CA VAL A 154 -13.80 7.28 -10.33
C VAL A 154 -13.27 8.12 -11.50
N LYS A 155 -13.73 9.38 -11.64
CA LYS A 155 -13.28 10.31 -12.69
C LYS A 155 -11.79 10.62 -12.60
N ILE A 156 -11.23 10.70 -11.38
CA ILE A 156 -9.79 10.86 -11.15
C ILE A 156 -9.04 9.63 -11.67
N GLY A 157 -9.48 8.41 -11.34
CA GLY A 157 -8.90 7.15 -11.85
C GLY A 157 -8.91 7.07 -13.38
N GLU A 158 -10.07 7.35 -14.01
CA GLU A 158 -10.20 7.42 -15.47
C GLU A 158 -9.28 8.48 -16.09
N SER A 159 -9.07 9.61 -15.42
CA SER A 159 -8.14 10.66 -15.88
C SER A 159 -6.68 10.21 -15.80
N VAL A 160 -6.31 9.38 -14.81
CA VAL A 160 -4.94 8.85 -14.63
C VAL A 160 -4.59 7.87 -15.74
N LEU A 161 -5.53 7.01 -16.16
CA LEU A 161 -5.34 6.11 -17.30
C LEU A 161 -5.00 6.86 -18.60
N LYS A 162 -5.62 8.03 -18.82
CA LYS A 162 -5.43 8.89 -19.99
C LYS A 162 -4.16 9.75 -19.95
N LYS A 163 -3.42 9.80 -18.83
CA LYS A 163 -2.15 10.54 -18.74
C LYS A 163 -1.04 9.82 -19.54
N PRO A 164 -0.05 10.57 -20.06
CA PRO A 164 1.14 9.96 -20.68
C PRO A 164 1.87 9.05 -19.70
N ILE A 165 2.35 7.90 -20.19
CA ILE A 165 3.27 7.08 -19.41
C ILE A 165 4.53 7.89 -19.08
N SER A 166 5.04 7.74 -17.86
CA SER A 166 6.18 8.50 -17.36
C SER A 166 7.25 7.57 -16.78
N LYS A 167 8.52 7.91 -16.98
CA LYS A 167 9.66 7.25 -16.37
C LYS A 167 10.06 8.02 -15.10
N VAL A 168 10.14 7.32 -13.98
CA VAL A 168 10.67 7.86 -12.72
C VAL A 168 12.20 7.83 -12.75
N ASN A 169 12.84 8.95 -12.48
CA ASN A 169 14.24 8.99 -12.08
C ASN A 169 14.31 8.93 -10.54
N LEU A 170 14.85 7.82 -10.03
CA LEU A 170 14.96 7.54 -8.59
C LEU A 170 16.04 8.38 -7.88
N GLU A 171 17.04 8.90 -8.59
CA GLU A 171 18.13 9.70 -7.99
C GLU A 171 17.66 11.09 -7.56
N ILE A 172 16.70 11.65 -8.30
CA ILE A 172 16.17 13.01 -8.09
C ILE A 172 14.66 13.02 -7.74
N ASN A 173 14.08 11.83 -7.58
CA ASN A 173 12.64 11.57 -7.35
C ASN A 173 11.71 12.40 -8.26
N LEU A 174 12.03 12.46 -9.57
CA LEU A 174 11.22 13.17 -10.56
C LEU A 174 10.72 12.21 -11.64
N SER A 175 9.41 12.28 -11.90
CA SER A 175 8.76 11.59 -13.01
C SER A 175 8.76 12.48 -14.26
N LYS A 176 9.14 11.93 -15.42
CA LYS A 176 9.07 12.61 -16.71
C LYS A 176 8.27 11.79 -17.73
N PRO A 177 7.35 12.39 -18.50
CA PRO A 177 6.68 11.71 -19.61
C PRO A 177 7.68 11.07 -20.58
N ILE A 178 7.34 9.90 -21.11
CA ILE A 178 8.10 9.25 -22.18
C ILE A 178 7.54 9.76 -23.51
N GLU A 179 8.37 10.47 -24.29
CA GLU A 179 7.98 10.93 -25.62
C GLU A 179 7.56 9.74 -26.50
N ASN A 180 6.41 9.87 -27.17
CA ASN A 180 5.78 8.83 -27.98
C ASN A 180 5.48 7.50 -27.24
N GLY A 181 5.50 7.48 -25.90
CA GLY A 181 5.29 6.27 -25.09
C GLY A 181 3.84 5.78 -25.00
N GLY A 182 2.87 6.61 -25.41
CA GLY A 182 1.43 6.35 -25.24
C GLY A 182 0.89 6.76 -23.86
N THR A 183 -0.32 6.33 -23.55
CA THR A 183 -0.98 6.55 -22.25
C THR A 183 -0.69 5.43 -21.25
N ASN A 184 -1.02 5.65 -19.98
CA ASN A 184 -0.99 4.57 -18.98
C ASN A 184 -1.95 3.42 -19.35
N GLU A 185 -3.09 3.72 -19.98
CA GLU A 185 -4.03 2.72 -20.47
C GLU A 185 -3.41 1.81 -21.55
N ASP A 186 -2.63 2.39 -22.48
CA ASP A 186 -1.94 1.64 -23.54
C ASP A 186 -0.81 0.74 -22.99
N ALA A 187 -0.21 1.15 -21.87
CA ALA A 187 0.84 0.40 -21.20
C ALA A 187 0.30 -0.82 -20.43
N LEU A 188 -0.91 -0.72 -19.88
CA LEU A 188 -1.57 -1.80 -19.12
C LEU A 188 -2.20 -2.89 -20.01
N LYS A 189 -2.23 -2.70 -21.34
CA LYS A 189 -2.77 -3.65 -22.33
C LYS A 189 -1.71 -4.53 -22.99
N LYS A 190 -0.45 -4.45 -22.56
CA LYS A 190 0.71 -5.18 -23.11
C LYS A 190 1.12 -6.34 -22.21
#